data_AF-A0A0R3T5J6-F1
#
_entry.id   AF-A0A0R3T5J6-F1
#
_cell.length_a   1.000
_cell.length_b   1.000
_cell.length_c   1.000
_cell.angle_alpha   90.00
_cell.angle_beta   90.00
_cell.angle_gamma   90.00
#
_symmetry.space_group_name_H-M   'P 1'
#
loop_
_entity.id
_entity.type
_entity.pdbx_description
1 polymer ?
#
loop_
_entity_poly.entity_id
_entity_poly.type
_entity_poly.pdbx_seq_one_letter_code
_entity_poly.pdbx_strand_id
1 'polypeptide(L)'
;MLEACVYQLAEILNEHRAATIENVQRRQARTLAEREAEDEESDTENDLTTANVNSANTDANGDAEEDDIPYNPKNLPLGWDGKPIPYWLYKLHGLNMYYSCEICGNQTYRGPKAFQRHFSEWRHAHGMRCLGIPNTAHFAHVTKIEEALALWQRIRTTKEAERWRPDVEEEMEDHAGNVVSRKTYEDLKRQGLL
;
A
#
# COMPACT_ATOMS: atom_id res chain seq x y z
N MET A 1 34.71 -5.20 37.81
CA MET A 1 35.19 -4.46 36.63
C MET A 1 34.07 -4.23 35.63
N LEU A 2 33.46 -5.28 35.04
CA LEU A 2 32.34 -5.12 34.10
C LEU A 2 31.12 -4.41 34.68
N GLU A 3 30.75 -4.74 35.92
CA GLU A 3 29.63 -4.09 36.61
C GLU A 3 29.83 -2.57 36.72
N ALA A 4 31.01 -2.11 37.11
CA ALA A 4 31.34 -0.69 37.18
C ALA A 4 31.28 0.00 35.80
N CYS A 5 31.75 -0.66 34.73
CA CYS A 5 31.63 -0.15 33.37
C CYS A 5 30.16 -0.02 32.92
N VAL A 6 29.32 -1.00 33.27
CA VAL A 6 27.88 -0.98 32.95
C VAL A 6 27.17 0.16 33.69
N TYR A 7 27.48 0.38 34.98
CA TYR A 7 26.92 1.49 35.73
C TYR A 7 27.31 2.84 35.12
N GLN A 8 28.57 3.02 34.74
CA GLN A 8 29.04 4.26 34.16
C GLN A 8 28.44 4.51 32.76
N LEU A 9 28.31 3.47 31.93
CA LEU A 9 27.64 3.58 30.63
C LEU A 9 26.14 3.86 30.77
N ALA A 10 25.48 3.27 31.77
CA ALA A 10 24.05 3.51 32.04
C ALA A 10 23.78 4.95 32.49
N GLU A 11 24.73 5.56 33.20
CA GLU A 11 24.64 6.96 33.60
C GLU A 11 24.85 7.91 32.40
N ILE A 12 25.85 7.63 31.56
CA ILE A 12 26.11 8.39 30.34
C ILE A 12 24.94 8.31 29.35
N LEU A 13 24.33 7.13 29.21
CA LEU A 13 23.22 6.86 28.29
C LEU A 13 21.83 7.06 28.92
N ASN A 14 21.74 7.76 30.06
CA ASN A 14 20.49 7.86 30.81
C ASN A 14 19.35 8.48 29.99
N GLU A 15 19.63 9.49 29.16
CA GLU A 15 18.64 10.11 28.28
C GLU A 15 18.09 9.12 27.24
N HIS A 16 18.97 8.40 26.56
CA HIS A 16 18.57 7.35 25.60
C HIS A 16 17.84 6.19 26.28
N ARG A 17 18.24 5.83 27.50
CA ARG A 17 17.56 4.81 28.30
C ARG A 17 16.16 5.26 28.70
N ALA A 18 15.98 6.51 29.13
CA ALA A 18 14.67 7.06 29.44
C ALA A 18 13.77 7.09 28.19
N ALA A 19 14.31 7.55 27.05
CA ALA A 19 13.59 7.60 25.78
C ALA A 19 13.16 6.20 25.29
N THR A 20 14.03 5.18 25.43
CA THR A 20 13.68 3.80 25.06
C THR A 20 12.64 3.19 25.99
N ILE A 21 12.67 3.51 27.29
CA ILE A 21 11.62 3.09 28.24
C ILE A 21 10.27 3.71 27.86
N GLU A 22 10.24 5.01 27.58
CA GLU A 22 9.01 5.70 27.15
C GLU A 22 8.48 5.10 25.83
N ASN A 23 9.37 4.81 24.88
CA ASN A 23 9.01 4.17 23.62
C ASN A 23 8.36 2.80 23.84
N VAL A 24 8.91 1.97 24.73
CA VAL A 24 8.35 0.66 25.08
C VAL A 24 6.98 0.80 25.73
N GLN A 25 6.80 1.75 26.65
CA GLN A 25 5.51 2.00 27.30
C GLN A 25 4.45 2.49 26.30
N ARG A 26 4.82 3.42 25.42
CA ARG A 26 3.96 3.91 24.33
C ARG A 26 3.57 2.78 23.38
N ARG A 27 4.51 1.90 23.00
CA ARG A 27 4.24 0.75 22.12
C ARG A 27 3.39 -0.34 22.79
N GLN A 28 3.45 -0.47 24.11
CA GLN A 28 2.59 -1.40 24.87
C GLN A 28 1.14 -0.93 24.98
N ALA A 29 0.89 0.39 24.97
CA ALA A 29 -0.46 0.96 25.07
C ALA A 29 -1.24 0.98 23.74
N ARG A 30 -0.58 0.67 22.62
CA ARG A 30 -1.15 0.76 21.26
C ARG A 30 -1.88 -0.51 20.84
N THR A 31 -2.80 -0.33 19.90
CA THR A 31 -3.48 -1.44 19.22
C THR A 31 -2.56 -2.08 18.16
N LEU A 32 -2.93 -3.28 17.70
CA LEU A 32 -2.12 -4.07 16.78
C LEU A 32 -1.86 -3.33 15.45
N ALA A 33 -2.87 -2.66 14.90
CA ALA A 33 -2.75 -1.89 13.66
C ALA A 33 -1.85 -0.65 13.81
N GLU A 34 -1.92 0.04 14.95
CA GLU A 34 -1.07 1.20 15.23
C GLU A 34 0.40 0.81 15.43
N ARG A 35 0.64 -0.40 15.97
CA ARG A 35 1.98 -0.95 16.13
C ARG A 35 2.60 -1.34 14.79
N GLU A 36 1.81 -1.94 13.89
CA GLU A 36 2.26 -2.28 12.54
C GLU A 36 2.62 -1.03 11.73
N ALA A 37 1.84 0.05 11.85
CA ALA A 37 2.12 1.32 11.19
C ALA A 37 3.41 2.01 11.69
N GLU A 38 3.66 2.02 13.01
CA GLU A 38 4.90 2.57 13.58
C GLU A 38 6.13 1.75 13.16
N ASP A 39 6.01 0.43 13.10
CA ASP A 39 7.10 -0.44 12.63
C ASP A 39 7.43 -0.17 11.15
N GLU A 40 6.40 0.03 10.31
CA GLU A 40 6.59 0.45 8.91
C GLU A 40 7.22 1.83 8.77
N GLU A 41 6.83 2.80 9.60
CA GLU A 41 7.44 4.14 9.61
C GLU A 41 8.92 4.06 10.02
N SER A 42 9.23 3.31 11.10
CA SER A 42 10.60 3.12 11.59
C SER A 42 11.56 2.44 10.59
N ASP A 43 11.03 1.53 9.77
CA ASP A 43 11.79 0.91 8.69
C ASP A 43 12.14 1.91 7.57
N THR A 44 11.29 2.93 7.34
CA THR A 44 11.53 3.96 6.31
C THR A 44 12.51 5.06 6.74
N GLU A 45 12.53 5.46 8.02
CA GLU A 45 13.49 6.46 8.54
C GLU A 45 14.94 5.89 8.63
N ASN A 46 15.08 4.60 8.92
CA ASN A 46 16.38 3.91 8.84
C ASN A 46 16.92 3.81 7.40
N ASP A 47 16.03 3.71 6.39
CA ASP A 47 16.41 3.75 4.97
C ASP A 47 16.89 5.16 4.54
N LEU A 48 16.26 6.21 5.08
CA LEU A 48 16.57 7.61 4.73
C LEU A 48 17.90 8.11 5.34
N THR A 49 18.24 7.69 6.55
CA THR A 49 19.49 8.11 7.24
C THR A 49 20.74 7.50 6.61
N THR A 50 20.62 6.34 5.97
CA THR A 50 21.72 5.67 5.27
C THR A 50 22.00 6.29 3.88
N ALA A 51 20.98 6.90 3.26
CA ALA A 51 21.13 7.59 1.98
C ALA A 51 21.87 8.94 2.08
N ASN A 52 21.81 9.63 3.22
CA ASN A 52 22.37 10.99 3.39
C ASN A 52 23.87 11.03 3.70
N VAL A 53 24.51 9.89 3.98
CA VAL A 53 25.98 9.80 4.14
C VAL A 53 26.70 9.68 2.79
N ASN A 54 25.99 9.27 1.73
CA ASN A 54 26.59 8.98 0.42
C ASN A 54 26.54 10.15 -0.59
N SER A 55 26.05 11.33 -0.20
CA SER A 55 25.83 12.47 -1.12
C SER A 55 26.72 13.69 -0.84
N ALA A 56 27.93 13.49 -0.33
CA ALA A 56 28.92 14.56 -0.15
C ALA A 56 30.34 14.09 -0.51
N ASN A 57 30.54 13.65 -1.76
CA ASN A 57 31.83 13.73 -2.46
C ASN A 57 31.63 13.32 -3.92
N THR A 58 31.39 14.30 -4.78
CA THR A 58 31.49 14.11 -6.23
C THR A 58 32.32 15.26 -6.77
N ASP A 59 33.63 15.10 -6.73
CA ASP A 59 34.55 15.86 -7.56
C ASP A 59 35.71 14.96 -8.00
N ALA A 60 35.79 14.79 -9.32
CA ALA A 60 36.92 14.41 -10.15
C ALA A 60 38.18 13.81 -9.47
N ASN A 61 38.38 12.51 -9.66
CA ASN A 61 39.58 11.95 -10.32
C ASN A 61 39.49 10.42 -10.40
N GLY A 62 40.12 9.87 -11.43
CA GLY A 62 40.16 8.43 -11.71
C GLY A 62 40.91 7.61 -10.66
N ASP A 63 40.69 6.30 -10.76
CA ASP A 63 41.12 5.20 -9.89
C ASP A 63 40.45 5.15 -8.51
N ALA A 64 39.41 4.30 -8.41
CA ALA A 64 38.83 3.89 -7.13
C ALA A 64 38.49 2.38 -7.19
N GLU A 65 39.41 1.62 -6.61
CA GLU A 65 39.21 0.45 -5.75
C GLU A 65 37.90 -0.33 -5.90
N GLU A 66 38.06 -1.52 -6.48
CA GLU A 66 37.15 -2.65 -6.52
C GLU A 66 36.92 -3.19 -5.09
N ASP A 67 36.27 -2.39 -4.23
CA ASP A 67 35.81 -2.85 -2.92
C ASP A 67 34.55 -3.70 -3.08
N ASP A 68 34.82 -5.01 -3.18
CA ASP A 68 33.97 -6.14 -2.77
C ASP A 68 32.48 -6.02 -3.10
N ILE A 69 32.12 -6.25 -4.37
CA ILE A 69 30.81 -6.84 -4.68
C ILE A 69 30.89 -8.29 -4.17
N PRO A 70 30.22 -8.68 -3.06
CA PRO A 70 30.40 -10.00 -2.49
C PRO A 70 29.96 -11.04 -3.51
N TYR A 71 30.84 -12.00 -3.81
CA TYR A 71 30.59 -13.06 -4.78
C TYR A 71 29.24 -13.74 -4.47
N ASN A 72 28.25 -13.50 -5.33
CA ASN A 72 26.88 -14.02 -5.24
C ASN A 72 26.65 -15.12 -6.30
N PRO A 73 27.28 -16.30 -6.17
CA PRO A 73 27.27 -17.35 -7.19
C PRO A 73 25.87 -17.92 -7.47
N LYS A 74 24.88 -17.61 -6.62
CA LYS A 74 23.49 -18.07 -6.76
C LYS A 74 22.52 -16.95 -7.14
N ASN A 75 22.99 -15.74 -7.41
CA ASN A 75 22.15 -14.57 -7.74
C ASN A 75 20.93 -14.43 -6.81
N LEU A 76 21.15 -14.66 -5.51
CA LEU A 76 20.11 -14.42 -4.51
C LEU A 76 19.84 -12.91 -4.39
N PRO A 77 18.60 -12.51 -4.07
CA PRO A 77 18.29 -11.10 -3.86
C PRO A 77 19.12 -10.60 -2.68
N LEU A 78 19.74 -9.44 -2.84
CA LEU A 78 20.51 -8.82 -1.79
C LEU A 78 19.55 -8.30 -0.72
N GLY A 79 19.94 -8.45 0.54
CA GLY A 79 19.21 -7.85 1.65
C GLY A 79 19.43 -6.35 1.71
N TRP A 80 18.83 -5.72 2.72
CA TRP A 80 19.05 -4.30 3.05
C TRP A 80 20.52 -3.98 3.41
N ASP A 81 21.30 -4.98 3.83
CA ASP A 81 22.73 -4.90 4.16
C ASP A 81 23.66 -5.08 2.93
N GLY A 82 23.11 -5.14 1.71
CA GLY A 82 23.90 -5.37 0.48
C GLY A 82 24.57 -6.75 0.40
N LYS A 83 24.35 -7.63 1.39
CA LYS A 83 24.85 -9.02 1.43
C LYS A 83 23.80 -10.01 0.93
N PRO A 84 24.20 -11.15 0.36
CA PRO A 84 23.27 -12.20 -0.08
C PRO A 84 22.44 -12.72 1.11
N ILE A 85 21.11 -12.71 0.97
CA ILE A 85 20.21 -13.23 2.00
C ILE A 85 20.49 -14.72 2.26
N PRO A 86 20.54 -15.17 3.53
CA PRO A 86 20.67 -16.61 3.83
C PRO A 86 19.60 -17.46 3.14
N TYR A 87 19.98 -18.61 2.59
CA TYR A 87 19.10 -19.44 1.75
C TYR A 87 17.84 -19.95 2.47
N TRP A 88 17.92 -20.19 3.78
CA TRP A 88 16.76 -20.60 4.58
C TRP A 88 15.74 -19.46 4.72
N LEU A 89 16.21 -18.22 4.89
CA LEU A 89 15.37 -17.02 4.99
C LEU A 89 14.69 -16.72 3.65
N TYR A 90 15.43 -16.93 2.56
CA TYR A 90 14.93 -16.86 1.18
C TYR A 90 13.77 -17.85 0.93
N LYS A 91 13.90 -19.09 1.40
CA LYS A 91 12.83 -20.10 1.33
C LYS A 91 11.66 -19.80 2.27
N LEU A 92 11.95 -19.35 3.50
CA LEU A 92 10.95 -19.08 4.53
C LEU A 92 10.00 -17.96 4.11
N HIS A 93 10.53 -16.86 3.56
CA HIS A 93 9.73 -15.72 3.11
C HIS A 93 9.18 -15.87 1.69
N GLY A 94 9.40 -17.02 1.03
CA GLY A 94 8.85 -17.29 -0.30
C GLY A 94 9.44 -16.42 -1.42
N LEU A 95 10.65 -15.88 -1.27
CA LEU A 95 11.32 -15.07 -2.30
C LEU A 95 11.72 -15.92 -3.53
N ASN A 96 11.55 -17.24 -3.46
CA ASN A 96 11.70 -18.16 -4.58
C ASN A 96 10.48 -18.26 -5.49
N MET A 97 9.37 -17.64 -5.12
CA MET A 97 8.15 -17.62 -5.91
C MET A 97 8.07 -16.31 -6.70
N TYR A 98 7.69 -16.42 -7.97
CA TYR A 98 7.49 -15.28 -8.85
C TYR A 98 6.00 -15.14 -9.13
N TYR A 99 5.51 -13.91 -9.01
CA TYR A 99 4.14 -13.54 -9.31
C TYR A 99 4.15 -12.48 -10.40
N SER A 100 3.30 -12.61 -11.41
CA SER A 100 3.17 -11.65 -12.50
C SER A 100 1.88 -10.86 -12.39
N CYS A 101 1.94 -9.55 -12.65
CA CYS A 101 0.76 -8.69 -12.72
C CYS A 101 0.58 -8.13 -14.14
N GLU A 102 -0.55 -8.46 -14.79
CA GLU A 102 -0.86 -8.06 -16.16
C GLU A 102 -1.18 -6.56 -16.24
N ILE A 103 -1.91 -6.03 -15.26
CA ILE A 103 -2.27 -4.60 -15.15
C ILE A 103 -1.01 -3.71 -15.08
N CYS A 104 0.10 -4.23 -14.55
CA CYS A 104 1.39 -3.53 -14.48
C CYS A 104 2.28 -3.75 -15.72
N GLY A 105 1.77 -4.35 -16.80
CA GLY A 105 2.54 -4.67 -18.00
C GLY A 105 3.38 -5.95 -17.85
N ASN A 106 2.79 -7.00 -17.29
CA ASN A 106 3.44 -8.30 -17.01
C ASN A 106 4.72 -8.19 -16.17
N GLN A 107 4.78 -7.22 -15.27
CA GLN A 107 5.87 -7.10 -14.32
C GLN A 107 5.87 -8.28 -13.35
N THR A 108 7.07 -8.77 -13.04
CA THR A 108 7.27 -9.91 -12.14
C THR A 108 7.74 -9.40 -10.78
N TYR A 109 7.08 -9.89 -9.73
CA TYR A 109 7.34 -9.58 -8.34
C TYR A 109 7.86 -10.82 -7.64
N ARG A 110 8.82 -10.62 -6.75
CA ARG A 110 9.51 -11.70 -6.03
C ARG A 110 8.91 -11.87 -4.65
N GLY A 111 8.20 -12.98 -4.47
CA GLY A 111 7.57 -13.38 -3.22
C GLY A 111 6.25 -12.66 -2.91
N PRO A 112 5.48 -13.21 -1.95
CA PRO A 112 4.12 -12.73 -1.67
C PRO A 112 4.06 -11.32 -1.10
N LYS A 113 5.00 -10.93 -0.21
CA LYS A 113 4.98 -9.61 0.45
C LYS A 113 5.17 -8.47 -0.56
N ALA A 114 6.15 -8.60 -1.46
CA ALA A 114 6.35 -7.62 -2.54
C ALA A 114 5.15 -7.57 -3.48
N PHE A 115 4.57 -8.74 -3.78
CA PHE A 115 3.35 -8.83 -4.57
C PHE A 115 2.09 -8.35 -3.85
N GLN A 116 2.06 -8.21 -2.54
CA GLN A 116 0.92 -7.59 -1.88
C GLN A 116 1.08 -6.07 -1.86
N ARG A 117 2.30 -5.59 -1.61
CA ARG A 117 2.62 -4.16 -1.61
C ARG A 117 2.41 -3.50 -2.97
N HIS A 118 2.62 -4.22 -4.07
CA HIS A 118 2.49 -3.61 -5.41
C HIS A 118 1.09 -3.06 -5.72
N PHE A 119 0.03 -3.55 -5.08
CA PHE A 119 -1.35 -3.04 -5.30
C PHE A 119 -1.51 -1.57 -4.88
N SER A 120 -0.75 -1.12 -3.88
CA SER A 120 -0.71 0.29 -3.44
C SER A 120 0.40 1.10 -4.12
N GLU A 121 1.28 0.47 -4.90
CA GLU A 121 2.34 1.18 -5.60
C GLU A 121 1.79 2.00 -6.78
N TRP A 122 2.49 3.09 -7.09
CA TRP A 122 2.11 4.02 -8.16
C TRP A 122 1.89 3.32 -9.51
N ARG A 123 2.72 2.31 -9.84
CA ARG A 123 2.64 1.59 -11.11
C ARG A 123 1.30 0.87 -11.28
N HIS A 124 0.83 0.19 -10.25
CA HIS A 124 -0.47 -0.50 -10.29
C HIS A 124 -1.63 0.50 -10.31
N ALA A 125 -1.55 1.53 -9.47
CA ALA A 125 -2.54 2.61 -9.45
C ALA A 125 -2.66 3.32 -10.81
N HIS A 126 -1.54 3.53 -11.49
CA HIS A 126 -1.50 4.10 -12.83
C HIS A 126 -2.11 3.16 -13.87
N GLY A 127 -1.79 1.87 -13.83
CA GLY A 127 -2.42 0.86 -14.69
C GLY A 127 -3.95 0.82 -14.53
N MET A 128 -4.44 0.84 -13.29
CA MET A 128 -5.88 0.91 -13.00
C MET A 128 -6.52 2.20 -13.53
N ARG A 129 -5.82 3.33 -13.42
CA ARG A 129 -6.29 4.61 -13.98
C ARG A 129 -6.38 4.58 -15.51
N CYS A 130 -5.45 3.94 -16.20
CA CYS A 130 -5.51 3.77 -17.66
C CYS A 130 -6.71 2.92 -18.09
N LEU A 131 -7.16 1.98 -17.25
CA LEU A 131 -8.37 1.19 -17.46
C LEU A 131 -9.66 1.92 -17.09
N GLY A 132 -9.57 3.12 -16.50
CA GLY A 132 -10.73 3.87 -16.00
C GLY A 132 -11.37 3.29 -14.74
N ILE A 133 -10.64 2.46 -13.99
CA ILE A 133 -11.11 1.82 -12.77
C ILE A 133 -10.47 2.52 -11.56
N PRO A 134 -11.25 2.91 -10.53
CA PRO A 134 -10.67 3.50 -9.31
C PRO A 134 -9.90 2.45 -8.50
N ASN A 135 -8.65 2.75 -8.11
CA ASN A 135 -7.84 1.87 -7.26
C ASN A 135 -8.38 1.87 -5.82
N THR A 136 -9.25 0.91 -5.51
CA THR A 136 -9.89 0.72 -4.20
C THR A 136 -9.63 -0.69 -3.69
N ALA A 137 -9.82 -0.92 -2.40
CA ALA A 137 -9.60 -2.22 -1.77
C ALA A 137 -10.40 -3.37 -2.41
N HIS A 138 -11.50 -3.08 -3.13
CA HIS A 138 -12.27 -4.08 -3.87
C HIS A 138 -11.46 -4.78 -4.97
N PHE A 139 -10.41 -4.12 -5.48
CA PHE A 139 -9.53 -4.66 -6.54
C PHE A 139 -8.24 -5.26 -5.98
N ALA A 140 -8.11 -5.41 -4.66
CA ALA A 140 -6.98 -6.12 -4.08
C ALA A 140 -6.92 -7.56 -4.64
N HIS A 141 -5.73 -8.03 -4.99
CA HIS A 141 -5.48 -9.36 -5.58
C HIS A 141 -5.94 -9.53 -7.05
N VAL A 142 -6.49 -8.51 -7.70
CA VAL A 142 -6.87 -8.59 -9.12
C VAL A 142 -5.66 -8.26 -9.98
N THR A 143 -5.24 -9.21 -10.82
CA THR A 143 -3.99 -9.10 -11.58
C THR A 143 -4.21 -9.07 -13.08
N LYS A 144 -5.28 -9.73 -13.56
CA LYS A 144 -5.67 -9.77 -14.96
C LYS A 144 -6.57 -8.61 -15.34
N ILE A 145 -6.41 -8.12 -16.56
CA ILE A 145 -7.18 -6.97 -17.06
C ILE A 145 -8.65 -7.35 -17.25
N GLU A 146 -8.93 -8.53 -17.82
CA GLU A 146 -10.29 -9.01 -18.06
C GLU A 146 -11.09 -9.16 -16.76
N GLU A 147 -10.47 -9.69 -15.71
CA GLU A 147 -11.08 -9.88 -14.40
C GLU A 147 -11.40 -8.53 -13.73
N ALA A 148 -10.49 -7.55 -13.84
CA ALA A 148 -10.71 -6.20 -13.34
C ALA A 148 -11.91 -5.52 -14.02
N LEU A 149 -12.01 -5.62 -15.34
CA LEU A 149 -13.12 -5.05 -16.12
C LEU A 149 -14.46 -5.71 -15.76
N ALA A 150 -14.49 -7.05 -15.67
CA ALA A 150 -15.69 -7.79 -15.31
C ALA A 150 -16.17 -7.44 -13.89
N LEU A 151 -15.24 -7.35 -12.93
CA LEU A 151 -15.55 -6.94 -11.57
C LEU A 151 -16.08 -5.50 -11.51
N TRP A 152 -15.44 -4.57 -12.24
CA TRP A 152 -15.88 -3.19 -12.30
C TRP A 152 -17.29 -3.04 -12.86
N GLN A 153 -17.60 -3.75 -13.95
CA GLN A 153 -18.94 -3.75 -14.54
C GLN A 153 -19.99 -4.23 -13.53
N ARG A 154 -19.74 -5.34 -12.82
CA ARG A 154 -20.65 -5.86 -11.78
C ARG A 154 -20.85 -4.90 -10.63
N ILE A 155 -19.79 -4.27 -10.14
CA ILE A 155 -19.88 -3.27 -9.07
C ILE A 155 -20.69 -2.06 -9.57
N ARG A 156 -20.48 -1.62 -10.81
CA ARG A 156 -21.17 -0.46 -11.37
C ARG A 156 -22.67 -0.73 -11.53
N THR A 157 -23.06 -1.89 -12.07
CA THR A 157 -24.48 -2.25 -12.23
C THR A 157 -25.18 -2.40 -10.88
N THR A 158 -24.51 -2.99 -9.89
CA THR A 158 -25.05 -3.13 -8.53
C THR A 158 -25.27 -1.75 -7.89
N LYS A 159 -24.26 -0.87 -7.96
CA LYS A 159 -24.38 0.50 -7.44
C LYS A 159 -25.41 1.35 -8.18
N GLU A 160 -25.54 1.18 -9.51
CA GLU A 160 -26.57 1.86 -10.30
C GLU A 160 -27.97 1.39 -9.93
N ALA A 161 -28.15 0.10 -9.59
CA ALA A 161 -29.42 -0.45 -9.14
C ALA A 161 -29.79 -0.04 -7.70
N GLU A 162 -28.81 0.10 -6.81
CA GLU A 162 -29.01 0.60 -5.44
C GLU A 162 -29.22 2.12 -5.37
N ARG A 163 -28.86 2.84 -6.44
CA ARG A 163 -28.98 4.30 -6.48
C ARG A 163 -30.45 4.69 -6.66
N TRP A 164 -31.07 5.15 -5.57
CA TRP A 164 -32.42 5.71 -5.58
C TRP A 164 -32.58 6.79 -6.66
N ARG A 165 -33.58 6.62 -7.53
CA ARG A 165 -33.89 7.55 -8.62
C ARG A 165 -35.19 8.30 -8.32
N PRO A 166 -35.15 9.55 -7.81
CA PRO A 166 -36.35 10.32 -7.46
C PRO A 166 -37.37 10.39 -8.62
N ASP A 167 -36.89 10.62 -9.84
CA ASP A 167 -37.75 10.75 -11.02
C ASP A 167 -38.64 9.52 -11.30
N VAL A 168 -38.21 8.33 -10.87
CA VAL A 168 -38.86 7.05 -11.19
C VAL A 168 -39.47 6.40 -9.93
N GLU A 169 -38.76 6.49 -8.80
CA GLU A 169 -39.11 5.81 -7.55
C GLU A 169 -39.87 6.71 -6.57
N GLU A 170 -39.85 8.03 -6.75
CA GLU A 170 -40.66 8.95 -5.93
C GLU A 170 -42.10 8.98 -6.46
N GLU A 171 -43.02 8.53 -5.61
CA GLU A 171 -44.45 8.52 -5.89
C GLU A 171 -45.11 9.81 -5.40
N MET A 172 -45.86 10.47 -6.27
CA MET A 172 -46.58 11.71 -6.01
C MET A 172 -48.07 11.48 -6.25
N GLU A 173 -48.91 12.00 -5.35
CA GLU A 173 -50.37 11.92 -5.46
C GLU A 173 -50.93 13.17 -6.16
N ASP A 174 -51.82 12.98 -7.12
CA ASP A 174 -52.56 14.08 -7.75
C ASP A 174 -53.78 14.55 -6.93
N HIS A 175 -54.42 15.63 -7.36
CA HIS A 175 -55.62 16.16 -6.69
C HIS A 175 -56.82 15.20 -6.75
N ALA A 176 -56.76 14.17 -7.60
CA ALA A 176 -57.79 13.14 -7.76
C ALA A 176 -57.45 11.84 -7.00
N GLY A 177 -56.31 11.78 -6.31
CA GLY A 177 -55.86 10.62 -5.55
C GLY A 177 -55.13 9.53 -6.36
N ASN A 178 -54.75 9.80 -7.61
CA ASN A 178 -53.94 8.89 -8.40
C ASN A 178 -52.46 9.02 -8.04
N VAL A 179 -51.79 7.90 -7.90
CA VAL A 179 -50.35 7.83 -7.61
C VAL A 179 -49.58 7.71 -8.92
N VAL A 180 -48.67 8.66 -9.17
CA VAL A 180 -47.82 8.68 -10.37
C VAL A 180 -46.36 8.98 -9.98
N SER A 181 -45.41 8.55 -10.82
CA SER A 181 -43.99 8.89 -10.59
C SER A 181 -43.79 10.41 -10.67
N ARG A 182 -42.82 10.93 -9.91
CA ARG A 182 -42.50 12.36 -9.88
C ARG A 182 -42.29 12.96 -11.27
N LYS A 183 -41.59 12.26 -12.16
CA LYS A 183 -41.38 12.74 -13.53
C LYS A 183 -42.71 12.92 -14.26
N THR A 184 -43.60 11.92 -14.18
CA THR A 184 -44.92 11.96 -14.80
C THR A 184 -45.75 13.11 -14.20
N TYR A 185 -45.70 13.29 -12.89
CA TYR A 185 -46.38 14.39 -12.21
C TYR A 185 -45.88 15.76 -12.70
N GLU A 186 -44.57 15.98 -12.75
CA GLU A 186 -43.99 17.24 -13.22
C GLU A 186 -44.31 17.50 -14.70
N ASP A 187 -44.29 16.47 -15.55
CA ASP A 187 -44.62 16.57 -16.97
C ASP A 187 -46.11 16.92 -17.18
N LEU A 188 -47.02 16.25 -16.47
CA LEU A 188 -48.46 16.54 -16.49
C LEU A 188 -48.75 17.95 -15.96
N LYS A 189 -48.06 18.37 -14.89
CA LYS A 189 -48.19 19.71 -14.33
C LYS A 189 -47.73 20.79 -15.32
N ARG A 190 -46.63 20.56 -16.04
CA ARG A 190 -46.15 21.48 -17.09
C ARG A 190 -47.11 21.58 -18.27
N GLN A 191 -47.84 20.51 -18.57
CA GLN A 191 -48.88 20.47 -19.61
C GLN A 191 -50.22 21.07 -19.14
N GLY A 192 -50.38 21.37 -17.85
CA GLY A 192 -51.63 21.87 -17.28
C GLY A 192 -52.71 20.80 -17.13
N LEU A 193 -52.32 19.52 -17.02
CA LEU A 193 -53.21 18.36 -16.92
C LEU A 193 -53.41 17.89 -15.46
N LEU A 194 -52.91 18.65 -14.48
CA LEU A 194 -52.94 18.38 -13.04
C LEU A 194 -53.36 19.60 -12.23
#